data_AF-A0A835BX78-F1
#
_entry.id   AF-A0A835BX78-F1
#
_cell.length_a   1.000
_cell.length_b   1.000
_cell.length_c   1.000
_cell.angle_alpha   90.00
_cell.angle_beta   90.00
_cell.angle_gamma   90.00
#
_symmetry.space_group_name_H-M   'P 1'
#
loop_
_entity.id
_entity.type
_entity.pdbx_description
1 polymer ?
#
loop_
_entity_poly.entity_id
_entity_poly.type
_entity_poly.pdbx_seq_one_letter_code
_entity_poly.pdbx_strand_id
1 'polypeptide(L)'
;MDCFNTIIQQANTKEISLFLDYDGTLAPIVSNPEAAYMSDEVRAVLQEVAVLFKTSVVSGRARGIKVSNFVKVKEINCAGSHGLDIKLASTTESASTKDHDSYQPAKEHLSMINKVYSTLLLATGDINGASVEHNMYCVSLHYRNVAKEVKSLSIYYDFF
;
A
#
# COMPACT_ATOMS: atom_id res chain seq x y z
N MET A 1 -7.22 -21.62 17.07
CA MET A 1 -6.82 -22.89 16.43
C MET A 1 -7.95 -23.48 15.58
N ASP A 2 -9.20 -23.47 16.05
CA ASP A 2 -10.32 -24.12 15.34
C ASP A 2 -10.64 -23.53 13.94
N CYS A 3 -10.54 -22.21 13.78
CA CYS A 3 -10.81 -21.57 12.48
C CYS A 3 -9.78 -21.94 11.40
N PHE A 4 -8.52 -22.16 11.80
CA PHE A 4 -7.44 -22.49 10.86
C PHE A 4 -7.67 -23.86 10.22
N ASN A 5 -8.01 -24.87 11.03
CA ASN A 5 -8.30 -26.21 10.52
C ASN A 5 -9.49 -26.21 9.55
N THR A 6 -10.52 -25.43 9.85
CA THR A 6 -11.67 -25.25 8.94
C THR A 6 -11.26 -24.62 7.61
N ILE A 7 -10.41 -23.58 7.64
CA ILE A 7 -9.89 -22.92 6.42
C ILE A 7 -9.11 -23.94 5.57
N ILE A 8 -8.21 -24.71 6.18
CA ILE A 8 -7.42 -25.72 5.46
C ILE A 8 -8.31 -26.83 4.87
N GLN A 9 -9.28 -27.34 5.63
CA GLN A 9 -10.23 -28.33 5.13
C GLN A 9 -11.00 -27.82 3.90
N GLN A 10 -11.43 -26.56 3.91
CA GLN A 10 -12.14 -25.95 2.78
C GLN A 10 -11.24 -25.62 1.58
N ALA A 11 -9.94 -25.43 1.82
CA ALA A 11 -8.97 -25.07 0.80
C ALA A 11 -8.36 -26.28 0.08
N ASN A 12 -8.46 -27.49 0.65
CA ASN A 12 -7.81 -28.72 0.18
C ASN A 12 -8.10 -29.14 -1.28
N THR A 13 -9.13 -28.57 -1.92
CA THR A 13 -9.50 -28.85 -3.32
C THR A 13 -9.49 -27.61 -4.21
N LYS A 14 -8.95 -26.49 -3.71
CA LYS A 14 -8.99 -25.19 -4.39
C LYS A 14 -7.60 -24.67 -4.66
N GLU A 15 -7.46 -23.89 -5.73
CA GLU A 15 -6.27 -23.07 -5.92
C GLU A 15 -6.31 -21.91 -4.91
N ILE A 16 -5.25 -21.79 -4.11
CA ILE A 16 -5.16 -20.75 -3.07
C ILE A 16 -4.36 -19.57 -3.63
N SER A 17 -4.95 -18.38 -3.49
CA SER A 17 -4.24 -17.11 -3.67
C SER A 17 -4.25 -16.34 -2.36
N LEU A 18 -3.07 -15.88 -1.94
CA LEU A 18 -2.87 -15.18 -0.69
C LEU A 18 -2.73 -13.69 -0.93
N PHE A 19 -3.48 -12.91 -0.16
CA PHE A 19 -3.42 -11.46 -0.12
C PHE A 19 -3.12 -11.05 1.31
N LEU A 20 -1.98 -10.40 1.50
CA LEU A 20 -1.45 -10.07 2.82
C LEU A 20 -1.36 -8.56 2.96
N ASP A 21 -1.90 -8.01 4.03
CA ASP A 21 -1.64 -6.63 4.42
C ASP A 21 -0.18 -6.48 4.87
N TYR A 22 0.35 -5.27 4.84
CA TYR A 22 1.72 -4.98 5.27
C TYR A 22 1.79 -4.50 6.72
N ASP A 23 1.19 -3.36 7.02
CA ASP A 23 1.33 -2.66 8.30
C ASP A 23 0.50 -3.33 9.40
N GLY A 24 1.15 -3.84 10.45
CA GLY A 24 0.50 -4.60 11.51
C GLY A 24 0.23 -6.07 11.17
N THR A 25 0.62 -6.52 9.97
CA THR A 25 0.51 -7.92 9.53
C THR A 25 1.90 -8.51 9.26
N LEU A 26 2.63 -7.98 8.26
CA LEU A 26 3.99 -8.41 7.92
C LEU A 26 5.06 -7.57 8.61
N ALA A 27 4.74 -6.32 8.96
CA ALA A 27 5.59 -5.43 9.73
C ALA A 27 4.87 -4.98 11.02
N PRO A 28 5.59 -4.69 12.11
CA PRO A 28 4.98 -4.19 13.33
C PRO A 28 4.35 -2.81 13.14
N ILE A 29 3.29 -2.52 13.89
CA ILE A 29 2.73 -1.16 13.96
C ILE A 29 3.70 -0.28 14.76
N VAL A 30 4.25 0.75 14.11
CA VAL A 30 5.22 1.69 14.69
C VAL A 30 4.75 3.13 14.55
N SER A 31 5.25 4.02 15.40
CA SER A 31 4.90 5.45 15.39
C SER A 31 5.44 6.19 14.17
N ASN A 32 6.62 5.80 13.67
CA ASN A 32 7.19 6.29 12.43
C ASN A 32 6.93 5.25 11.31
N PRO A 33 6.03 5.50 10.36
CA PRO A 33 5.74 4.56 9.28
C PRO A 33 6.99 4.15 8.49
N GLU A 34 7.97 5.03 8.28
CA GLU A 34 9.20 4.70 7.55
C GLU A 34 10.08 3.65 8.28
N ALA A 35 9.84 3.42 9.57
CA ALA A 35 10.54 2.42 10.37
C ALA A 35 9.81 1.06 10.44
N ALA A 36 8.69 0.89 9.73
CA ALA A 36 7.89 -0.35 9.73
C ALA A 36 8.54 -1.43 8.84
N TYR A 37 9.69 -1.96 9.25
CA TYR A 37 10.38 -3.02 8.52
C TYR A 37 9.88 -4.40 8.93
N MET A 38 9.62 -5.25 7.93
CA MET A 38 9.47 -6.69 8.11
C MET A 38 10.79 -7.31 8.57
N SER A 39 10.75 -8.19 9.57
CA SER A 39 11.93 -8.93 10.04
C SER A 39 12.41 -9.95 9.01
N ASP A 40 13.65 -10.40 9.14
CA ASP A 40 14.21 -11.38 8.21
C ASP A 40 13.53 -12.75 8.33
N GLU A 41 13.03 -13.10 9.52
CA GLU A 41 12.26 -14.32 9.74
C GLU A 41 10.91 -14.29 9.00
N VAL A 42 10.17 -13.18 9.11
CA VAL A 42 8.89 -13.02 8.39
C VAL A 42 9.13 -13.01 6.88
N ARG A 43 10.23 -12.38 6.43
CA ARG A 43 10.62 -12.36 5.02
C ARG A 43 10.90 -13.78 4.49
N ALA A 44 11.63 -14.59 5.24
CA ALA A 44 11.91 -15.98 4.87
C ALA A 44 10.63 -16.80 4.75
N VAL A 45 9.71 -16.67 5.72
CA VAL A 45 8.39 -17.33 5.66
C VAL A 45 7.59 -16.86 4.45
N LEU A 46 7.58 -15.56 4.15
CA LEU A 46 6.88 -15.02 2.99
C LEU A 46 7.44 -15.57 1.67
N GLN A 47 8.77 -15.76 1.58
CA GLN A 47 9.42 -16.38 0.42
C GLN A 47 8.97 -17.84 0.24
N GLU A 48 8.97 -18.63 1.31
CA GLU A 48 8.51 -20.03 1.26
C GLU A 48 7.04 -20.12 0.85
N VAL A 49 6.19 -19.25 1.41
CA VAL A 49 4.77 -19.17 1.07
C VAL A 49 4.56 -18.78 -0.39
N ALA A 50 5.36 -17.86 -0.93
CA ALA A 50 5.27 -17.40 -2.32
C ALA A 50 5.66 -18.49 -3.34
N VAL A 51 6.47 -19.48 -2.95
CA VAL A 51 6.78 -20.66 -3.79
C VAL A 51 5.57 -21.59 -3.88
N LEU A 52 4.78 -21.70 -2.81
CA LEU A 52 3.66 -22.63 -2.71
C LEU A 52 2.35 -22.04 -3.24
N PHE A 53 2.14 -20.74 -3.07
CA PHE A 53 0.88 -20.06 -3.38
C PHE A 53 1.12 -18.76 -4.13
N LYS A 54 0.20 -18.43 -5.05
CA LYS A 54 0.15 -17.10 -5.67
C LYS A 54 -0.05 -16.06 -4.56
N THR A 55 0.97 -15.26 -4.29
CA THR A 55 1.01 -14.38 -3.12
C THR A 55 1.14 -12.92 -3.55
N SER A 56 0.33 -12.07 -2.93
CA SER A 56 0.30 -10.63 -3.16
C SER A 56 0.35 -9.87 -1.84
N VAL A 57 1.20 -8.85 -1.76
CA VAL A 57 1.18 -7.89 -0.64
C VAL A 57 0.37 -6.67 -1.04
N VAL A 58 -0.58 -6.29 -0.21
CA VAL A 58 -1.47 -5.15 -0.41
C VAL A 58 -1.18 -4.12 0.68
N SER A 59 -0.91 -2.88 0.31
CA SER A 59 -0.59 -1.80 1.23
C SER A 59 -1.29 -0.49 0.84
N GLY A 60 -1.63 0.32 1.84
CA GLY A 60 -2.05 1.71 1.62
C GLY A 60 -0.90 2.61 1.13
N ARG A 61 0.35 2.24 1.41
CA ARG A 61 1.53 3.01 1.06
C ARG A 61 1.77 3.03 -0.44
N ALA A 62 2.40 4.09 -0.94
CA ALA A 62 2.86 4.12 -2.33
C ALA A 62 3.74 2.91 -2.66
N ARG A 63 3.43 2.21 -3.78
CA ARG A 63 4.10 0.97 -4.17
C ARG A 63 5.60 1.14 -4.44
N GLY A 64 6.05 2.35 -4.79
CA GLY A 64 7.39 2.69 -5.27
C GLY A 64 8.57 2.23 -4.39
N ILE A 65 9.48 3.14 -4.05
CA ILE A 65 10.69 2.77 -3.27
C ILE A 65 10.33 2.09 -1.94
N LYS A 66 9.19 2.42 -1.33
CA LYS A 66 8.77 1.93 -0.02
C LYS A 66 8.41 0.43 -0.04
N VAL A 67 7.27 0.04 -0.63
CA VAL A 67 6.80 -1.37 -0.58
C VAL A 67 7.81 -2.33 -1.22
N SER A 68 8.42 -1.96 -2.35
CA SER A 68 9.42 -2.81 -3.00
C SER A 68 10.70 -3.02 -2.15
N ASN A 69 11.20 -1.98 -1.48
CA ASN A 69 12.35 -2.13 -0.56
C ASN A 69 12.00 -2.81 0.75
N PHE A 70 10.74 -2.74 1.18
CA PHE A 70 10.30 -3.40 2.39
C PHE A 70 10.22 -4.91 2.18
N VAL A 71 9.57 -5.34 1.11
CA VAL A 71 9.32 -6.77 0.89
C VAL A 71 10.54 -7.49 0.32
N LYS A 72 11.25 -6.92 -0.68
CA LYS A 72 12.43 -7.53 -1.34
C LYS A 72 12.27 -9.02 -1.73
N VAL A 73 11.05 -9.47 -2.01
CA VAL A 73 10.75 -10.79 -2.57
C VAL A 73 10.34 -10.57 -4.02
N LYS A 74 11.04 -11.18 -4.98
CA LYS A 74 10.85 -10.92 -6.41
C LYS A 74 9.64 -11.65 -6.99
N GLU A 75 9.23 -12.71 -6.30
CA GLU A 75 8.23 -13.69 -6.69
C GLU A 75 6.81 -13.27 -6.31
N ILE A 76 6.62 -12.12 -5.64
CA ILE A 76 5.31 -11.67 -5.18
C ILE A 76 4.78 -10.46 -5.95
N ASN A 77 3.46 -10.42 -6.08
CA ASN A 77 2.79 -9.21 -6.57
C ASN A 77 2.72 -8.17 -5.44
N CYS A 78 2.76 -6.90 -5.80
CA CYS A 78 2.64 -5.79 -4.86
C CYS A 78 1.55 -4.83 -5.32
N ALA A 79 0.61 -4.51 -4.44
CA ALA A 79 -0.36 -3.45 -4.60
C ALA A 79 -0.09 -2.35 -3.56
N GLY A 80 0.16 -1.14 -4.02
CA GLY A 80 0.27 0.06 -3.19
C GLY A 80 -0.85 1.04 -3.46
N SER A 81 -0.85 2.16 -2.74
CA SER A 81 -1.83 3.25 -2.89
C SER A 81 -3.27 2.75 -2.80
N HIS A 82 -3.53 1.83 -1.85
CA HIS A 82 -4.83 1.16 -1.69
C HIS A 82 -5.31 0.40 -2.94
N GLY A 83 -4.38 -0.14 -3.72
CA GLY A 83 -4.69 -0.94 -4.92
C GLY A 83 -4.75 -0.12 -6.22
N LEU A 84 -4.50 1.19 -6.17
CA LEU A 84 -4.42 2.05 -7.35
C LEU A 84 -3.06 1.98 -8.06
N ASP A 85 -2.08 1.31 -7.44
CA ASP A 85 -0.79 1.03 -8.04
C ASP A 85 -0.41 -0.44 -7.85
N ILE A 86 -0.62 -1.27 -8.87
CA ILE A 86 -0.31 -2.71 -8.80
C ILE A 86 0.87 -3.02 -9.70
N LYS A 87 1.79 -3.86 -9.22
CA LYS A 87 2.86 -4.47 -10.00
C LYS A 87 2.84 -5.97 -9.79
N LEU A 88 2.83 -6.69 -10.89
CA LEU A 88 2.93 -8.15 -10.90
C LEU A 88 4.40 -8.57 -10.81
N ALA A 89 4.65 -9.71 -10.16
CA ALA A 89 5.95 -10.36 -10.19
C ALA A 89 6.28 -10.76 -11.62
N SER A 90 7.50 -10.47 -12.09
CA SER A 90 7.90 -10.87 -13.45
C SER A 90 8.09 -12.38 -13.49
N THR A 91 7.17 -13.10 -14.12
CA THR A 91 7.42 -14.49 -14.54
C THR A 91 8.37 -14.44 -15.73
N THR A 92 9.51 -15.11 -15.65
CA THR A 92 10.66 -14.96 -16.55
C THR A 92 10.37 -15.16 -18.06
N GLU A 93 11.18 -14.48 -18.88
CA GLU A 93 11.48 -14.69 -20.33
C GLU A 93 10.54 -14.15 -21.43
N SER A 94 9.70 -13.15 -21.15
CA SER A 94 9.22 -12.29 -22.25
C SER A 94 9.52 -10.84 -21.92
N ALA A 95 10.55 -10.32 -22.61
CA ALA A 95 10.82 -8.90 -22.72
C ALA A 95 9.69 -8.24 -23.53
N SER A 96 8.47 -8.25 -23.02
CA SER A 96 7.32 -7.56 -23.59
C SER A 96 6.94 -6.43 -22.65
N THR A 97 7.41 -5.23 -23.02
CA THR A 97 6.90 -3.90 -22.64
C THR A 97 6.54 -3.68 -21.16
N LYS A 98 7.35 -2.83 -20.49
CA LYS A 98 7.24 -2.39 -19.08
C LYS A 98 5.85 -1.99 -18.57
N ASP A 99 4.85 -1.81 -19.43
CA ASP A 99 3.48 -1.44 -19.07
C ASP A 99 2.56 -2.64 -18.82
N HIS A 100 2.84 -3.85 -19.32
CA HIS A 100 1.93 -5.01 -19.15
C HIS A 100 1.89 -5.55 -17.72
N ASP A 101 2.96 -5.37 -16.96
CA ASP A 101 3.09 -5.91 -15.58
C ASP A 101 2.62 -4.92 -14.51
N SER A 102 2.00 -3.80 -14.90
CA SER A 102 1.51 -2.79 -13.98
C SER A 102 0.09 -2.34 -14.28
N TYR A 103 -0.71 -2.17 -13.23
CA TYR A 103 -2.07 -1.66 -13.33
C TYR A 103 -2.20 -0.39 -12.48
N GLN A 104 -2.50 0.72 -13.15
CA GLN A 104 -2.51 2.07 -12.58
C GLN A 104 -3.75 2.84 -13.07
N PRO A 105 -4.96 2.50 -12.62
CA PRO A 105 -6.21 3.06 -13.14
C PRO A 105 -6.32 4.58 -12.93
N ALA A 106 -5.64 5.12 -11.92
CA ALA A 106 -5.65 6.55 -11.60
C ALA A 106 -4.51 7.34 -12.27
N LYS A 107 -3.76 6.76 -13.21
CA LYS A 107 -2.60 7.41 -13.88
C LYS A 107 -2.96 8.73 -14.56
N GLU A 108 -4.12 8.79 -15.22
CA GLU A 108 -4.59 10.02 -15.86
C GLU A 108 -4.96 11.14 -14.87
N HIS A 109 -5.24 10.78 -13.62
CA HIS A 109 -5.65 11.72 -12.58
C HIS A 109 -4.48 12.29 -11.76
N LEU A 110 -3.23 11.89 -12.02
CA LEU A 110 -2.05 12.33 -11.26
C LEU A 110 -1.94 13.86 -11.16
N SER A 111 -2.27 14.60 -12.22
CA SER A 111 -2.26 16.07 -12.21
C SER A 111 -3.26 16.63 -11.20
N MET A 112 -4.48 16.08 -11.16
CA MET A 112 -5.51 16.47 -10.21
C MET A 112 -5.11 16.11 -8.77
N ILE A 113 -4.57 14.92 -8.56
CA ILE A 113 -4.09 14.45 -7.24
C ILE A 113 -2.97 15.36 -6.71
N ASN A 114 -2.03 15.77 -7.57
CA ASN A 114 -0.95 16.71 -7.19
C ASN A 114 -1.51 18.10 -6.83
N LYS A 115 -2.55 18.57 -7.52
CA LYS A 115 -3.25 19.80 -7.16
C LYS A 115 -3.90 19.69 -5.78
N VAL A 116 -4.63 18.60 -5.53
CA VAL A 116 -5.24 18.30 -4.20
C VAL A 116 -4.20 18.31 -3.10
N TYR A 117 -3.07 17.63 -3.30
CA TYR A 117 -1.95 17.64 -2.36
C TYR A 117 -1.43 19.06 -2.07
N SER A 118 -1.20 19.86 -3.13
CA SER A 118 -0.65 21.21 -2.99
C SER A 118 -1.63 22.14 -2.25
N THR A 119 -2.93 22.04 -2.57
CA THR A 119 -3.99 22.80 -1.90
C THR A 119 -4.11 22.43 -0.43
N LEU A 120 -4.11 21.12 -0.11
CA LEU A 120 -4.14 20.66 1.28
C LEU A 120 -2.92 21.17 2.04
N LEU A 121 -1.73 21.03 1.46
CA LEU A 121 -0.47 21.45 2.09
C LEU A 121 -0.47 22.95 2.44
N LEU A 122 -0.95 23.80 1.53
CA LEU A 122 -1.09 25.23 1.77
C LEU A 122 -2.18 25.52 2.82
N ALA A 123 -3.34 24.88 2.70
CA ALA A 123 -4.48 25.11 3.59
C ALA A 123 -4.24 24.67 5.03
N THR A 124 -3.36 23.69 5.25
CA THR A 124 -3.04 23.15 6.59
C THR A 124 -1.68 23.57 7.12
N GLY A 125 -0.91 24.39 6.39
CA GLY A 125 0.48 24.72 6.74
C GLY A 125 0.65 25.37 8.12
N ASP A 126 -0.34 26.15 8.55
CA ASP A 126 -0.33 26.86 9.84
C ASP A 126 -0.99 26.05 10.98
N ILE A 127 -1.52 24.85 10.68
CA ILE A 127 -2.20 24.01 11.67
C ILE A 127 -1.17 23.09 12.33
N ASN A 128 -0.74 23.48 13.54
CA ASN A 128 0.20 22.68 14.31
C ASN A 128 -0.34 21.26 14.57
N GLY A 129 0.48 20.25 14.30
CA GLY A 129 0.12 18.83 14.42
C GLY A 129 -0.62 18.23 13.22
N ALA A 130 -0.99 19.03 12.21
CA ALA A 130 -1.50 18.52 10.94
C ALA A 130 -0.34 18.16 10.00
N SER A 131 -0.52 17.11 9.19
CA SER A 131 0.43 16.79 8.11
C SER A 131 -0.28 16.16 6.92
N VAL A 132 0.19 16.47 5.71
CA VAL A 132 -0.35 15.92 4.46
C VAL A 132 0.64 14.91 3.90
N GLU A 133 0.17 13.70 3.61
CA GLU A 133 0.94 12.63 2.99
C GLU A 133 0.51 12.40 1.54
N HIS A 134 1.49 12.28 0.64
CA HIS A 134 1.26 11.95 -0.77
C HIS A 134 1.72 10.52 -1.06
N ASN A 135 0.77 9.65 -1.37
CA ASN A 135 0.97 8.23 -1.66
C ASN A 135 0.74 7.90 -3.14
N MET A 136 1.21 8.78 -4.05
CA MET A 136 1.09 8.69 -5.51
C MET A 136 -0.34 8.86 -6.04
N TYR A 137 -1.24 7.94 -5.71
CA TYR A 137 -2.66 7.99 -6.12
C TYR A 137 -3.62 8.33 -4.98
N CYS A 138 -3.10 8.56 -3.79
CA CYS A 138 -3.88 8.90 -2.60
C CYS A 138 -3.20 10.06 -1.87
N VAL A 139 -4.01 10.98 -1.35
CA VAL A 139 -3.55 12.05 -0.46
C VAL A 139 -4.25 11.87 0.88
N SER A 140 -3.49 11.87 1.96
CA SER A 140 -4.03 11.68 3.31
C SER A 140 -3.70 12.88 4.18
N LEU A 141 -4.72 13.45 4.82
CA LEU A 141 -4.56 14.48 5.85
C LEU A 141 -4.57 13.81 7.23
N HIS A 142 -3.44 13.88 7.91
CA HIS A 142 -3.30 13.41 9.28
C HIS A 142 -3.58 14.56 10.23
N TYR A 143 -4.60 14.40 11.08
CA TYR A 143 -5.01 15.42 12.05
C TYR A 143 -5.07 14.90 13.50
N ARG A 144 -4.58 13.68 13.75
CA ARG A 144 -4.63 13.03 15.06
C ARG A 144 -3.95 13.86 16.17
N ASN A 145 -2.93 14.64 15.82
CA ASN A 145 -2.15 15.47 16.75
C ASN A 145 -2.60 16.94 16.78
N VAL A 146 -3.68 17.29 16.06
CA VAL A 146 -4.23 18.65 16.04
C VAL A 146 -5.05 18.90 17.30
N ALA A 147 -4.91 20.09 17.90
CA ALA A 147 -5.71 20.48 19.05
C ALA A 147 -7.21 20.50 18.70
N LYS A 148 -8.07 20.02 19.61
CA LYS A 148 -9.52 19.89 19.38
C LYS A 148 -10.25 21.22 19.09
N GLU A 149 -9.59 22.35 19.32
CA GLU A 149 -10.15 23.70 19.20
C GLU A 149 -9.97 24.33 17.81
N VAL A 150 -9.34 23.62 16.86
CA VAL A 150 -9.14 24.12 15.50
C VAL A 150 -10.48 24.19 14.75
N LYS A 151 -10.83 25.40 14.30
CA LYS A 151 -12.03 25.71 13.50
C LYS A 151 -12.02 24.97 12.16
N SER A 152 -13.23 24.70 11.65
CA SER A 152 -13.48 23.98 10.40
C SER A 152 -12.62 24.49 9.23
N LEU A 153 -11.94 23.57 8.55
CA LEU A 153 -11.31 23.82 7.26
C LEU A 153 -12.24 23.30 6.15
N SER A 154 -12.76 24.21 5.34
CA SER A 154 -13.55 23.86 4.15
C SER A 154 -12.66 24.00 2.92
N ILE A 155 -12.45 22.90 2.21
CA ILE A 155 -11.73 22.88 0.94
C ILE A 155 -12.76 22.55 -0.13
N TYR A 156 -13.02 23.50 -1.02
CA TYR A 156 -13.92 23.31 -2.15
C TYR A 156 -13.12 22.75 -3.33
N TYR A 157 -13.56 21.60 -3.82
CA TYR A 157 -13.08 20.99 -5.05
C TYR A 157 -14.29 20.67 -5.92
N ASP A 158 -14.37 21.30 -7.08
CA ASP A 158 -15.32 20.89 -8.11
C ASP A 158 -14.73 19.69 -8.85
N PHE A 159 -15.38 18.54 -8.71
CA PHE A 159 -15.13 17.38 -9.55
C PHE A 159 -16.16 17.41 -10.69
N PHE A 160 -15.64 17.52 -11.92
CA PHE A 160 -16.32 17.60 -13.22
C PHE A 160 -16.90 18.96 -13.60
#